data_AF-A0A7X3WHX8-F1
#
_entry.id   AF-A0A7X3WHX8-F1
#
_cell.length_a   1.000
_cell.length_b   1.000
_cell.length_c   1.000
_cell.angle_alpha   90.00
_cell.angle_beta   90.00
_cell.angle_gamma   90.00
#
_symmetry.space_group_name_H-M   'P 1'
#
loop_
_entity.id
_entity.type
_entity.pdbx_description
1 polymer ?
#
loop_
_entity_poly.entity_id
_entity_poly.type
_entity_poly.pdbx_seq_one_letter_code
_entity_poly.pdbx_strand_id
1 'polypeptide(L)'
;ELTDLTLFNNRISDVNPLVELTGLNNLHLAGNSIKDIHPIAKLTTLEGLFLQNNQISDIMPLTGLEKLKYISLETNQINDISPISGLTQLIRLPLRNNNISNITPLAGLTQLIFLDLRNNNISDVSPLTELIKLEHLDLIENPIKNREPLLTLLRKNPNAKIYLKSYREPLPVTLSHFRAEKIALGVVLRWTTESEVDNAGFYIYRSQTKDGEFQVVNPKMIKGAGTTGERTNYTWTDTTAKPNTVYYYRIEDVSHAGARQQLATIRLSGFISARGKLTTRWANLKVHNKSSME
;
A
#
# COMPACT_ATOMS: atom_id res chain seq x y z
N GLU A 1 -2.42 -18.21 -40.77
CA GLU A 1 -3.41 -18.46 -39.70
C GLU A 1 -3.56 -17.19 -38.88
N LEU A 2 -4.76 -16.90 -38.36
CA LEU A 2 -5.02 -15.70 -37.56
C LEU A 2 -4.59 -15.96 -36.12
N THR A 3 -3.65 -15.16 -35.60
CA THR A 3 -3.09 -15.30 -34.24
C THR A 3 -3.55 -14.21 -33.28
N ASP A 4 -3.98 -13.06 -33.78
CA ASP A 4 -4.34 -11.89 -32.99
C ASP A 4 -5.64 -11.31 -33.54
N LEU A 5 -6.64 -11.17 -32.67
CA LEU A 5 -7.94 -10.62 -33.05
C LEU A 5 -8.36 -9.51 -32.09
N THR A 6 -8.66 -8.35 -32.66
CA THR A 6 -9.05 -7.15 -31.92
C THR A 6 -10.45 -6.70 -32.30
N LEU A 7 -11.36 -6.68 -31.33
CA LEU A 7 -12.78 -6.39 -31.48
C LEU A 7 -13.31 -5.52 -30.32
N PHE A 8 -12.46 -4.69 -29.70
CA PHE A 8 -12.84 -3.85 -28.57
C PHE A 8 -13.87 -2.75 -28.94
N ASN A 9 -14.67 -2.31 -27.98
CA ASN A 9 -15.65 -1.21 -28.09
C ASN A 9 -16.66 -1.38 -29.23
N ASN A 10 -17.23 -2.58 -29.35
CA ASN A 10 -18.32 -2.88 -30.29
C ASN A 10 -19.62 -3.19 -29.52
N ARG A 11 -20.56 -3.86 -30.18
CA ARG A 11 -21.82 -4.35 -29.59
C ARG A 11 -21.90 -5.87 -29.65
N ILE A 12 -20.76 -6.54 -29.56
CA ILE A 12 -20.69 -8.00 -29.65
C ILE A 12 -21.32 -8.58 -28.38
N SER A 13 -22.27 -9.48 -28.55
CA SER A 13 -22.85 -10.28 -27.47
C SER A 13 -22.65 -11.78 -27.67
N ASP A 14 -22.40 -12.20 -28.91
CA ASP A 14 -22.17 -13.58 -29.30
C ASP A 14 -20.73 -13.76 -29.80
N VAL A 15 -20.00 -14.66 -29.15
CA VAL A 15 -18.62 -15.04 -29.50
C VAL A 15 -18.53 -16.45 -30.08
N ASN A 16 -19.66 -17.11 -30.33
CA ASN A 16 -19.69 -18.43 -30.97
C ASN A 16 -18.98 -18.48 -32.34
N PRO A 17 -19.01 -17.45 -33.20
CA PRO A 17 -18.23 -17.46 -34.45
C PRO A 17 -16.72 -17.59 -34.26
N LEU A 18 -16.19 -17.39 -33.04
CA LEU A 18 -14.76 -17.46 -32.77
C LEU A 18 -14.24 -18.90 -32.54
N VAL A 19 -15.11 -19.90 -32.35
CA VAL A 19 -14.70 -21.26 -31.94
C VAL A 19 -13.69 -21.95 -32.87
N GLU A 20 -13.75 -21.63 -34.17
CA GLU A 20 -12.86 -22.22 -35.18
C GLU A 20 -11.48 -21.53 -35.25
N LEU A 21 -11.31 -20.39 -34.58
CA LEU A 21 -10.08 -19.61 -34.59
C LEU A 21 -9.05 -20.16 -33.57
N THR A 22 -8.83 -21.47 -33.58
CA THR A 22 -8.02 -22.20 -32.58
C THR A 22 -6.53 -21.85 -32.58
N GLY A 23 -6.06 -21.10 -33.58
CA GLY A 23 -4.70 -20.54 -33.64
C GLY A 23 -4.51 -19.19 -32.94
N LEU A 24 -5.55 -18.64 -32.29
CA LEU A 24 -5.46 -17.34 -31.61
C LEU A 24 -4.60 -17.39 -30.35
N ASN A 25 -3.57 -16.53 -30.33
CA ASN A 25 -2.75 -16.27 -29.15
C ASN A 25 -3.27 -15.07 -28.35
N ASN A 26 -3.84 -14.05 -29.01
CA ASN A 26 -4.36 -12.85 -28.34
C ASN A 26 -5.77 -12.50 -28.81
N LEU A 27 -6.68 -12.29 -27.86
CA LEU A 27 -8.07 -11.93 -28.13
C LEU A 27 -8.50 -10.72 -27.30
N HIS A 28 -8.80 -9.61 -27.99
CA HIS A 28 -9.29 -8.37 -27.38
C HIS A 28 -10.78 -8.17 -27.66
N LEU A 29 -11.60 -8.31 -26.62
CA LEU A 29 -13.07 -8.22 -26.66
C LEU A 29 -13.60 -7.19 -25.64
N ALA A 30 -12.74 -6.31 -25.15
CA ALA A 30 -13.09 -5.29 -24.16
C ALA A 30 -14.20 -4.34 -24.62
N GLY A 31 -15.08 -3.88 -23.73
CA GLY A 31 -16.09 -2.87 -24.05
C GLY A 31 -17.19 -3.38 -24.99
N ASN A 32 -17.67 -4.59 -24.76
CA ASN A 32 -18.74 -5.21 -25.53
C ASN A 32 -19.96 -5.50 -24.62
N SER A 33 -20.88 -6.37 -25.06
CA SER A 33 -22.05 -6.82 -24.29
C SER A 33 -22.04 -8.33 -24.11
N ILE A 34 -20.85 -8.92 -23.96
CA ILE A 34 -20.66 -10.36 -23.84
C ILE A 34 -21.07 -10.81 -22.44
N LYS A 35 -21.85 -11.89 -22.38
CA LYS A 35 -22.23 -12.57 -21.13
C LYS A 35 -21.68 -13.99 -21.08
N ASP A 36 -21.78 -14.68 -22.21
CA ASP A 36 -21.34 -16.06 -22.36
C ASP A 36 -19.99 -16.10 -23.09
N ILE A 37 -19.00 -16.73 -22.44
CA ILE A 37 -17.67 -16.97 -23.00
C ILE A 37 -17.37 -18.45 -23.19
N HIS A 38 -18.35 -19.35 -23.09
CA HIS A 38 -18.16 -20.79 -23.35
C HIS A 38 -17.47 -21.11 -24.68
N PRO A 39 -17.77 -20.40 -25.78
CA PRO A 39 -17.03 -20.58 -27.03
C PRO A 39 -15.51 -20.42 -26.91
N ILE A 40 -15.01 -19.60 -25.97
CA ILE A 40 -13.58 -19.32 -25.78
C ILE A 40 -12.83 -20.55 -25.23
N ALA A 41 -13.50 -21.52 -24.60
CA ALA A 41 -12.87 -22.73 -24.06
C ALA A 41 -12.13 -23.57 -25.13
N LYS A 42 -12.44 -23.39 -26.41
CA LYS A 42 -11.75 -24.06 -27.52
C LYS A 42 -10.44 -23.40 -27.93
N LEU A 43 -10.19 -22.17 -27.48
CA LEU A 43 -9.03 -21.35 -27.86
C LEU A 43 -7.84 -21.60 -26.94
N THR A 44 -7.39 -22.86 -26.86
CA THR A 44 -6.38 -23.34 -25.90
C THR A 44 -4.96 -22.81 -26.16
N THR A 45 -4.76 -22.09 -27.26
CA THR A 45 -3.50 -21.43 -27.63
C THR A 45 -3.37 -20.02 -27.04
N LEU A 46 -4.45 -19.46 -26.46
CA LEU A 46 -4.46 -18.10 -25.94
C LEU A 46 -3.39 -17.88 -24.85
N GLU A 47 -2.60 -16.83 -25.04
CA GLU A 47 -1.69 -16.26 -24.04
C GLU A 47 -2.25 -14.95 -23.45
N GLY A 48 -3.06 -14.21 -24.23
CA GLY A 48 -3.67 -12.94 -23.83
C GLY A 48 -5.18 -12.90 -24.09
N LEU A 49 -5.96 -12.61 -23.05
CA LEU A 49 -7.42 -12.49 -23.13
C LEU A 49 -7.92 -11.22 -22.42
N PHE A 50 -8.53 -10.31 -23.17
CA PHE A 50 -8.95 -9.00 -22.67
C PHE A 50 -10.47 -8.84 -22.82
N LEU A 51 -11.18 -8.97 -21.70
CA LEU A 51 -12.65 -9.04 -21.60
C LEU A 51 -13.23 -7.96 -20.67
N GLN A 52 -12.45 -6.94 -20.31
CA GLN A 52 -12.91 -5.87 -19.43
C GLN A 52 -14.09 -5.09 -20.01
N ASN A 53 -14.96 -4.56 -19.14
CA ASN A 53 -16.18 -3.84 -19.52
C ASN A 53 -17.13 -4.70 -20.37
N ASN A 54 -17.56 -5.83 -19.81
CA ASN A 54 -18.59 -6.71 -20.36
C ASN A 54 -19.63 -7.04 -19.27
N GLN A 55 -20.43 -8.08 -19.45
CA GLN A 55 -21.47 -8.51 -18.51
C GLN A 55 -21.25 -9.97 -18.10
N ILE A 56 -19.99 -10.38 -17.97
CA ILE A 56 -19.60 -11.76 -17.70
C ILE A 56 -19.73 -12.03 -16.20
N SER A 57 -20.40 -13.12 -15.84
CA SER A 57 -20.46 -13.63 -14.46
C SER A 57 -19.82 -15.00 -14.32
N ASP A 58 -19.88 -15.81 -15.38
CA ASP A 58 -19.34 -17.16 -15.42
C ASP A 58 -18.03 -17.19 -16.23
N ILE A 59 -16.97 -17.61 -15.57
CA ILE A 59 -15.64 -17.78 -16.17
C ILE A 59 -15.16 -19.24 -16.13
N MET A 60 -16.05 -20.21 -15.91
CA MET A 60 -15.75 -21.64 -16.07
C MET A 60 -15.04 -22.00 -17.39
N PRO A 61 -15.37 -21.35 -18.53
CA PRO A 61 -14.68 -21.60 -19.81
C PRO A 61 -13.17 -21.32 -19.82
N LEU A 62 -12.64 -20.61 -18.81
CA LEU A 62 -11.20 -20.38 -18.67
C LEU A 62 -10.44 -21.61 -18.14
N THR A 63 -11.17 -22.60 -17.61
CA THR A 63 -10.58 -23.85 -17.12
C THR A 63 -9.81 -24.54 -18.25
N GLY A 64 -8.52 -24.81 -18.03
CA GLY A 64 -7.66 -25.49 -19.01
C GLY A 64 -7.03 -24.60 -20.08
N LEU A 65 -7.24 -23.27 -20.05
CA LEU A 65 -6.49 -22.32 -20.89
C LEU A 65 -5.09 -22.03 -20.31
N GLU A 66 -4.31 -23.09 -20.08
CA GLU A 66 -3.07 -23.10 -19.27
C GLU A 66 -1.94 -22.20 -19.78
N LYS A 67 -2.03 -21.75 -21.05
CA LYS A 67 -1.06 -20.85 -21.68
C LYS A 67 -1.31 -19.37 -21.36
N LEU A 68 -2.44 -19.03 -20.73
CA LEU A 68 -2.79 -17.65 -20.40
C LEU A 68 -1.75 -17.04 -19.46
N LYS A 69 -1.18 -15.92 -19.90
CA LYS A 69 -0.24 -15.07 -19.15
C LYS A 69 -0.88 -13.75 -18.75
N TYR A 70 -1.80 -13.26 -19.58
CA TYR A 70 -2.47 -11.97 -19.40
C TYR A 70 -3.99 -12.15 -19.51
N ILE A 71 -4.71 -11.87 -18.43
CA ILE A 71 -6.17 -11.86 -18.42
C ILE A 71 -6.63 -10.54 -17.84
N SER A 72 -7.50 -9.80 -18.55
CA SER A 72 -8.21 -8.64 -17.98
C SER A 72 -9.71 -8.91 -17.97
N LEU A 73 -10.30 -8.89 -16.76
CA LEU A 73 -11.71 -9.18 -16.49
C LEU A 73 -12.35 -8.04 -15.68
N GLU A 74 -11.74 -6.86 -15.70
CA GLU A 74 -12.20 -5.69 -14.94
C GLU A 74 -13.61 -5.26 -15.36
N THR A 75 -14.43 -4.78 -14.42
CA THR A 75 -15.77 -4.26 -14.71
C THR A 75 -16.64 -5.31 -15.40
N ASN A 76 -16.90 -6.38 -14.65
CA ASN A 76 -17.78 -7.49 -15.00
C ASN A 76 -18.66 -7.82 -13.76
N GLN A 77 -19.25 -9.01 -13.70
CA GLN A 77 -20.17 -9.46 -12.63
C GLN A 77 -19.68 -10.77 -12.00
N ILE A 78 -18.36 -10.96 -11.93
CA ILE A 78 -17.72 -12.21 -11.50
C ILE A 78 -17.72 -12.29 -9.98
N ASN A 79 -18.08 -13.45 -9.43
CA ASN A 79 -17.99 -13.73 -7.99
C ASN A 79 -17.14 -14.96 -7.68
N ASP A 80 -17.09 -15.94 -8.58
CA ASP A 80 -16.28 -17.14 -8.48
C ASP A 80 -15.09 -17.08 -9.44
N ILE A 81 -13.90 -17.21 -8.86
CA ILE A 81 -12.63 -17.28 -9.58
C ILE A 81 -11.94 -18.64 -9.43
N SER A 82 -12.65 -19.68 -8.99
CA SER A 82 -12.17 -21.06 -9.01
C SER A 82 -11.62 -21.53 -10.38
N PRO A 83 -12.17 -21.11 -11.54
CA PRO A 83 -11.69 -21.59 -12.84
C PRO A 83 -10.24 -21.20 -13.17
N ILE A 84 -9.73 -20.12 -12.56
CA ILE A 84 -8.38 -19.63 -12.84
C ILE A 84 -7.29 -20.28 -11.96
N SER A 85 -7.66 -21.13 -11.00
CA SER A 85 -6.72 -21.73 -10.04
C SER A 85 -5.59 -22.54 -10.67
N GLY A 86 -5.84 -23.15 -11.84
CA GLY A 86 -4.84 -23.91 -12.60
C GLY A 86 -3.97 -23.08 -13.55
N LEU A 87 -4.25 -21.78 -13.72
CA LEU A 87 -3.58 -20.92 -14.71
C LEU A 87 -2.25 -20.38 -14.18
N THR A 88 -1.35 -21.31 -13.82
CA THR A 88 -0.11 -21.02 -13.09
C THR A 88 0.91 -20.16 -13.85
N GLN A 89 0.71 -19.94 -15.16
CA GLN A 89 1.53 -19.05 -15.98
C GLN A 89 1.09 -17.57 -15.93
N LEU A 90 0.02 -17.24 -15.20
CA LEU A 90 -0.48 -15.87 -15.13
C LEU A 90 0.53 -14.90 -14.54
N ILE A 91 0.76 -13.80 -15.27
CA ILE A 91 1.66 -12.71 -14.91
C ILE A 91 0.88 -11.46 -14.49
N ARG A 92 -0.24 -11.18 -15.18
CA ARG A 92 -1.06 -9.99 -14.97
C ARG A 92 -2.53 -10.34 -14.92
N LEU A 93 -3.19 -9.98 -13.83
CA LEU A 93 -4.60 -10.30 -13.59
C LEU A 93 -5.36 -9.12 -12.98
N PRO A 94 -5.91 -8.22 -13.83
CA PRO A 94 -6.85 -7.20 -13.37
C PRO A 94 -8.27 -7.77 -13.26
N LEU A 95 -8.83 -7.68 -12.06
CA LEU A 95 -10.14 -8.19 -11.63
C LEU A 95 -10.98 -7.11 -10.92
N ARG A 96 -10.60 -5.83 -11.00
CA ARG A 96 -11.32 -4.75 -10.32
C ARG A 96 -12.78 -4.64 -10.74
N ASN A 97 -13.61 -4.05 -9.89
CA ASN A 97 -15.04 -3.81 -10.16
C ASN A 97 -15.76 -5.12 -10.51
N ASN A 98 -15.71 -6.07 -9.58
CA ASN A 98 -16.43 -7.35 -9.65
C ASN A 98 -17.09 -7.61 -8.27
N ASN A 99 -17.60 -8.81 -8.05
CA ASN A 99 -18.29 -9.23 -6.83
C ASN A 99 -17.50 -10.33 -6.09
N ILE A 100 -16.18 -10.33 -6.20
CA ILE A 100 -15.30 -11.39 -5.67
C ILE A 100 -15.14 -11.22 -4.16
N SER A 101 -15.27 -12.32 -3.41
CA SER A 101 -14.99 -12.36 -1.96
C SER A 101 -13.98 -13.44 -1.58
N ASN A 102 -13.99 -14.57 -2.28
CA ASN A 102 -13.07 -15.67 -2.08
C ASN A 102 -11.92 -15.61 -3.09
N ILE A 103 -10.71 -15.38 -2.59
CA ILE A 103 -9.49 -15.35 -3.40
C ILE A 103 -8.55 -16.55 -3.18
N THR A 104 -9.03 -17.61 -2.52
CA THR A 104 -8.29 -18.87 -2.38
C THR A 104 -7.72 -19.41 -3.70
N PRO A 105 -8.45 -19.33 -4.83
CA PRO A 105 -7.93 -19.77 -6.14
C PRO A 105 -6.62 -19.08 -6.57
N LEU A 106 -6.28 -17.92 -6.02
CA LEU A 106 -5.06 -17.19 -6.36
C LEU A 106 -3.79 -17.78 -5.73
N ALA A 107 -3.90 -18.61 -4.68
CA ALA A 107 -2.76 -19.05 -3.87
C ALA A 107 -1.63 -19.73 -4.66
N GLY A 108 -1.97 -20.43 -5.74
CA GLY A 108 -1.01 -21.14 -6.61
C GLY A 108 -0.40 -20.29 -7.73
N LEU A 109 -0.89 -19.07 -7.95
CA LEU A 109 -0.53 -18.23 -9.10
C LEU A 109 0.77 -17.44 -8.87
N THR A 110 1.82 -18.15 -8.45
CA THR A 110 3.10 -17.60 -7.97
C THR A 110 3.90 -16.82 -9.01
N GLN A 111 3.50 -16.85 -10.29
CA GLN A 111 4.10 -16.04 -11.36
C GLN A 111 3.52 -14.63 -11.47
N LEU A 112 2.46 -14.30 -10.71
CA LEU A 112 1.83 -12.98 -10.75
C LEU A 112 2.80 -11.87 -10.36
N ILE A 113 2.91 -10.89 -11.25
CA ILE A 113 3.65 -9.63 -11.04
C ILE A 113 2.68 -8.48 -10.78
N PHE A 114 1.52 -8.50 -11.43
CA PHE A 114 0.49 -7.46 -11.29
C PHE A 114 -0.87 -8.07 -10.97
N LEU A 115 -1.46 -7.64 -9.86
CA LEU A 115 -2.78 -8.05 -9.41
C LEU A 115 -3.59 -6.82 -8.99
N ASP A 116 -4.73 -6.61 -9.64
CA ASP A 116 -5.67 -5.53 -9.31
C ASP A 116 -7.02 -6.13 -8.90
N LEU A 117 -7.32 -6.05 -7.61
CA LEU A 117 -8.51 -6.60 -6.97
C LEU A 117 -9.42 -5.49 -6.43
N ARG A 118 -9.24 -4.25 -6.87
CA ARG A 118 -10.02 -3.11 -6.36
C ARG A 118 -11.51 -3.29 -6.45
N ASN A 119 -12.24 -2.67 -5.52
CA ASN A 119 -13.70 -2.60 -5.55
C ASN A 119 -14.32 -4.00 -5.74
N ASN A 120 -14.07 -4.83 -4.74
CA ASN A 120 -14.59 -6.18 -4.57
C ASN A 120 -15.04 -6.34 -3.10
N ASN A 121 -15.36 -7.56 -2.67
CA ASN A 121 -15.83 -7.84 -1.31
C ASN A 121 -14.85 -8.75 -0.53
N ILE A 122 -13.54 -8.53 -0.71
CA ILE A 122 -12.48 -9.36 -0.13
C ILE A 122 -12.20 -8.92 1.31
N SER A 123 -12.25 -9.87 2.25
CA SER A 123 -11.89 -9.62 3.65
C SER A 123 -10.71 -10.46 4.14
N ASP A 124 -10.51 -11.64 3.54
CA ASP A 124 -9.35 -12.51 3.79
C ASP A 124 -8.34 -12.41 2.64
N VAL A 125 -7.10 -12.09 3.00
CA VAL A 125 -5.94 -11.96 2.11
C VAL A 125 -4.85 -12.99 2.40
N SER A 126 -5.16 -14.00 3.21
CA SER A 126 -4.28 -15.15 3.46
C SER A 126 -3.78 -15.86 2.19
N PRO A 127 -4.56 -15.96 1.08
CA PRO A 127 -4.07 -16.62 -0.13
C PRO A 127 -2.91 -15.89 -0.84
N LEU A 128 -2.64 -14.62 -0.50
CA LEU A 128 -1.66 -13.81 -1.21
C LEU A 128 -0.22 -13.99 -0.71
N THR A 129 0.02 -14.73 0.39
CA THR A 129 1.32 -14.75 1.08
C THR A 129 2.46 -15.34 0.25
N GLU A 130 2.17 -16.24 -0.68
CA GLU A 130 3.16 -16.91 -1.53
C GLU A 130 3.36 -16.24 -2.89
N LEU A 131 2.65 -15.13 -3.17
CA LEU A 131 2.76 -14.39 -4.43
C LEU A 131 3.97 -13.44 -4.43
N ILE A 132 5.15 -14.00 -4.15
CA ILE A 132 6.39 -13.27 -3.87
C ILE A 132 6.97 -12.53 -5.09
N LYS A 133 6.40 -12.71 -6.28
CA LYS A 133 6.77 -11.96 -7.50
C LYS A 133 5.94 -10.70 -7.71
N LEU A 134 4.95 -10.43 -6.86
CA LEU A 134 4.09 -9.25 -7.00
C LEU A 134 4.89 -7.95 -6.89
N GLU A 135 4.91 -7.15 -7.95
CA GLU A 135 5.41 -5.79 -7.92
C GLU A 135 4.28 -4.79 -7.62
N HIS A 136 3.05 -5.15 -7.98
CA HIS A 136 1.87 -4.31 -7.83
C HIS A 136 0.67 -5.14 -7.35
N LEU A 137 0.14 -4.79 -6.18
CA LEU A 137 -1.06 -5.37 -5.59
C LEU A 137 -2.03 -4.26 -5.18
N ASP A 138 -3.13 -4.11 -5.91
CA ASP A 138 -4.15 -3.13 -5.59
C ASP A 138 -5.38 -3.80 -4.94
N LEU A 139 -5.66 -3.42 -3.70
CA LEU A 139 -6.73 -3.95 -2.85
C LEU A 139 -7.65 -2.83 -2.36
N ILE A 140 -7.60 -1.63 -2.95
CA ILE A 140 -8.46 -0.50 -2.59
C ILE A 140 -9.94 -0.91 -2.65
N GLU A 141 -10.77 -0.34 -1.77
CA GLU A 141 -12.22 -0.61 -1.75
C GLU A 141 -12.56 -2.10 -1.53
N ASN A 142 -11.85 -2.73 -0.58
CA ASN A 142 -12.18 -4.05 -0.05
C ASN A 142 -12.28 -4.01 1.49
N PRO A 143 -13.17 -4.80 2.12
CA PRO A 143 -13.36 -4.84 3.57
C PRO A 143 -12.27 -5.65 4.32
N ILE A 144 -10.99 -5.38 4.05
CA ILE A 144 -9.85 -6.09 4.65
C ILE A 144 -9.59 -5.58 6.08
N LYS A 145 -9.79 -6.47 7.06
CA LYS A 145 -9.53 -6.19 8.48
C LYS A 145 -8.19 -6.76 8.95
N ASN A 146 -7.92 -8.03 8.64
CA ASN A 146 -6.65 -8.68 8.99
C ASN A 146 -5.59 -8.44 7.91
N ARG A 147 -4.49 -7.79 8.28
CA ARG A 147 -3.42 -7.42 7.35
C ARG A 147 -2.11 -8.18 7.58
N GLU A 148 -2.05 -9.08 8.56
CA GLU A 148 -0.86 -9.91 8.80
C GLU A 148 -0.41 -10.72 7.56
N PRO A 149 -1.31 -11.25 6.71
CA PRO A 149 -0.88 -11.90 5.48
C PRO A 149 -0.12 -10.97 4.51
N LEU A 150 -0.54 -9.70 4.43
CA LEU A 150 0.16 -8.70 3.61
C LEU A 150 1.54 -8.39 4.18
N LEU A 151 1.69 -8.38 5.51
CA LEU A 151 3.00 -8.28 6.17
C LEU A 151 3.88 -9.48 5.87
N THR A 152 3.30 -10.67 5.85
CA THR A 152 4.03 -11.89 5.49
C THR A 152 4.52 -11.84 4.04
N LEU A 153 3.69 -11.35 3.12
CA LEU A 153 4.08 -11.10 1.74
C LEU A 153 5.23 -10.08 1.67
N LEU A 154 5.13 -8.93 2.35
CA LEU A 154 6.18 -7.90 2.35
C LEU A 154 7.51 -8.38 2.94
N ARG A 155 7.48 -9.24 3.96
CA ARG A 155 8.71 -9.88 4.50
C ARG A 155 9.41 -10.74 3.45
N LYS A 156 8.66 -11.38 2.54
CA LYS A 156 9.19 -12.21 1.46
C LYS A 156 9.53 -11.40 0.20
N ASN A 157 8.80 -10.31 -0.05
CA ASN A 157 8.99 -9.40 -1.15
C ASN A 157 8.82 -7.93 -0.70
N PRO A 158 9.91 -7.30 -0.21
CA PRO A 158 9.87 -5.94 0.29
C PRO A 158 9.63 -4.86 -0.77
N ASN A 159 9.78 -5.23 -2.06
CA ASN A 159 9.58 -4.30 -3.17
C ASN A 159 8.13 -4.27 -3.67
N ALA A 160 7.26 -5.15 -3.16
CA ALA A 160 5.86 -5.19 -3.54
C ALA A 160 5.14 -3.89 -3.16
N LYS A 161 4.50 -3.24 -4.13
CA LYS A 161 3.67 -2.06 -3.89
C LYS A 161 2.23 -2.51 -3.60
N ILE A 162 1.81 -2.34 -2.35
CA ILE A 162 0.46 -2.73 -1.89
C ILE A 162 -0.39 -1.47 -1.65
N TYR A 163 -1.56 -1.41 -2.28
CA TYR A 163 -2.50 -0.29 -2.17
C TYR A 163 -3.77 -0.73 -1.43
N LEU A 164 -4.12 -0.03 -0.35
CA LEU A 164 -5.31 -0.31 0.48
C LEU A 164 -6.27 0.89 0.59
N LYS A 165 -5.86 2.06 0.08
CA LYS A 165 -6.65 3.31 0.05
C LYS A 165 -6.42 4.06 -1.26
N SER A 166 -7.38 4.88 -1.67
CA SER A 166 -7.43 5.61 -2.96
C SER A 166 -6.30 6.62 -3.24
N TYR A 167 -5.33 6.77 -2.33
CA TYR A 167 -4.14 7.59 -2.56
C TYR A 167 -3.17 6.84 -3.50
N ARG A 168 -2.79 7.48 -4.60
CA ARG A 168 -2.13 6.87 -5.77
C ARG A 168 -0.64 6.52 -5.58
N GLU A 169 -0.11 6.57 -4.36
CA GLU A 169 1.23 6.10 -4.01
C GLU A 169 1.11 5.00 -2.93
N PRO A 170 1.97 3.96 -2.96
CA PRO A 170 2.04 3.02 -1.84
C PRO A 170 2.35 3.85 -0.60
N LEU A 171 1.43 3.87 0.37
CA LEU A 171 1.45 4.89 1.44
C LEU A 171 2.80 4.86 2.15
N PRO A 172 3.66 5.89 2.04
CA PRO A 172 4.83 5.96 2.90
C PRO A 172 4.36 6.14 4.35
N VAL A 173 5.25 5.86 5.30
CA VAL A 173 5.00 6.31 6.68
C VAL A 173 4.91 7.83 6.64
N THR A 174 3.73 8.38 6.90
CA THR A 174 3.51 9.83 6.86
C THR A 174 3.23 10.33 8.25
N LEU A 175 3.94 11.38 8.66
CA LEU A 175 3.71 12.02 9.95
C LEU A 175 2.68 13.13 9.79
N SER A 176 1.66 13.11 10.63
CA SER A 176 0.78 14.28 10.83
C SER A 176 1.41 15.30 11.77
N HIS A 177 2.22 14.82 12.71
CA HIS A 177 2.92 15.65 13.67
C HIS A 177 4.14 14.94 14.24
N PHE A 178 5.19 15.70 14.53
CA PHE A 178 6.34 15.27 15.32
C PHE A 178 6.77 16.44 16.21
N ARG A 179 6.76 16.25 17.52
CA ARG A 179 7.13 17.26 18.51
C ARG A 179 8.06 16.71 19.57
N ALA A 180 8.89 17.60 20.11
CA ALA A 180 9.74 17.37 21.25
C ALA A 180 9.41 18.38 22.33
N GLU A 181 9.23 17.91 23.56
CA GLU A 181 8.92 18.73 24.73
C GLU A 181 9.88 18.38 25.87
N LYS A 182 10.47 19.40 26.49
CA LYS A 182 11.38 19.18 27.61
C LYS A 182 10.61 18.92 28.90
N ILE A 183 11.00 17.88 29.62
CA ILE A 183 10.45 17.49 30.93
C ILE A 183 11.56 17.47 31.98
N ALA A 184 11.20 17.26 33.26
CA ALA A 184 12.17 17.23 34.37
C ALA A 184 13.29 16.19 34.19
N LEU A 185 12.98 15.06 33.55
CA LEU A 185 13.88 13.91 33.39
C LEU A 185 14.37 13.70 31.94
N GLY A 186 14.28 14.72 31.07
CA GLY A 186 14.77 14.62 29.68
C GLY A 186 13.88 15.34 28.67
N VAL A 187 13.75 14.75 27.47
CA VAL A 187 12.90 15.26 26.39
C VAL A 187 11.93 14.17 25.96
N VAL A 188 10.63 14.45 26.02
CA VAL A 188 9.60 13.56 25.48
C VAL A 188 9.35 13.90 24.01
N LEU A 189 9.43 12.89 23.16
CA LEU A 189 9.09 12.96 21.75
C LEU A 189 7.73 12.31 21.53
N ARG A 190 6.88 12.97 20.74
CA ARG A 190 5.55 12.48 20.36
C ARG A 190 5.36 12.67 18.88
N TRP A 191 4.89 11.63 18.21
CA TRP A 191 4.50 11.69 16.81
C TRP A 191 3.24 10.88 16.56
N THR A 192 2.59 11.23 15.46
CA THR A 192 1.41 10.54 14.99
C THR A 192 1.61 10.22 13.51
N THR A 193 1.50 8.94 13.16
CA THR A 193 1.46 8.50 11.76
C THR A 193 0.02 8.64 11.25
N GLU A 194 -0.17 9.09 10.01
CA GLU A 194 -1.49 9.03 9.33
C GLU A 194 -1.76 7.63 8.75
N SER A 195 -0.68 6.98 8.34
CA SER A 195 -0.62 5.60 7.91
C SER A 195 0.80 5.09 8.09
N GLU A 196 0.90 3.79 8.29
CA GLU A 196 2.16 3.05 8.23
C GLU A 196 1.99 1.93 7.21
N VAL A 197 2.92 1.80 6.27
CA VAL A 197 3.02 0.63 5.42
C VAL A 197 4.44 0.14 5.55
N ASP A 198 4.57 -1.17 5.71
CA ASP A 198 5.86 -1.84 5.89
C ASP A 198 6.71 -1.27 7.05
N ASN A 199 6.11 -0.58 8.03
CA ASN A 199 6.89 0.02 9.12
C ASN A 199 7.27 -1.02 10.18
N ALA A 200 8.56 -1.38 10.24
CA ALA A 200 9.11 -2.18 11.34
C ALA A 200 9.29 -1.33 12.59
N GLY A 201 9.56 -0.04 12.42
CA GLY A 201 9.63 0.90 13.54
C GLY A 201 10.36 2.19 13.22
N PHE A 202 10.86 2.81 14.28
CA PHE A 202 11.44 4.14 14.25
C PHE A 202 12.78 4.20 14.98
N TYR A 203 13.71 4.96 14.40
CA TYR A 203 14.87 5.49 15.09
C TYR A 203 14.75 6.99 15.26
N ILE A 204 15.10 7.45 16.45
CA ILE A 204 15.19 8.84 16.82
C ILE A 204 16.66 9.19 16.89
N TYR A 205 17.02 10.24 16.16
CA TYR A 205 18.36 10.79 16.17
C TYR A 205 18.34 12.17 16.81
N ARG A 206 19.48 12.57 17.34
CA ARG A 206 19.68 13.88 17.95
C ARG A 206 21.00 14.49 17.49
N SER A 207 20.99 15.80 17.26
CA SER A 207 22.19 16.62 17.08
C SER A 207 22.10 17.92 17.89
N GLN A 208 23.23 18.55 18.18
CA GLN A 208 23.27 19.87 18.82
C GLN A 208 23.22 21.02 17.79
N THR A 209 23.44 20.71 16.52
CA THR A 209 23.35 21.66 15.41
C THR A 209 22.38 21.14 14.36
N LYS A 210 21.84 22.04 13.53
CA LYS A 210 20.82 21.68 12.53
C LYS A 210 21.38 20.73 11.47
N ASP A 211 22.61 21.00 11.05
CA ASP A 211 23.30 20.31 9.95
C ASP A 211 24.50 19.47 10.45
N GLY A 212 24.54 19.19 11.75
CA GLY A 212 25.62 18.40 12.35
C GLY A 212 25.40 16.90 12.25
N GLU A 213 26.30 16.15 12.86
CA GLU A 213 26.14 14.71 12.97
C GLU A 213 24.96 14.37 13.90
N PHE A 214 24.07 13.53 13.38
CA PHE A 214 22.91 13.00 14.09
C PHE A 214 23.25 11.62 14.64
N GLN A 215 23.11 11.45 15.95
CA GLN A 215 23.35 10.18 16.64
C GLN A 215 22.03 9.57 17.09
N VAL A 216 21.89 8.25 16.93
CA VAL A 216 20.73 7.49 17.43
C VAL A 216 20.70 7.62 18.95
N VAL A 217 19.55 8.03 19.50
CA VAL A 217 19.36 8.18 20.95
C VAL A 217 18.46 7.10 21.56
N ASN A 218 17.69 6.37 20.75
CA ASN A 218 16.96 5.19 21.20
C ASN A 218 17.77 3.91 20.94
N PRO A 219 18.29 3.23 21.98
CA PRO A 219 19.16 2.06 21.81
C PRO A 219 18.44 0.84 21.22
N LYS A 220 17.10 0.79 21.36
CA LYS A 220 16.23 -0.19 20.72
C LYS A 220 15.27 0.53 19.80
N MET A 221 15.04 -0.06 18.62
CA MET A 221 14.04 0.44 17.66
C MET A 221 12.67 0.50 18.32
N ILE A 222 11.97 1.60 18.14
CA ILE A 222 10.61 1.76 18.64
C ILE A 222 9.70 1.06 17.65
N LYS A 223 9.04 -0.02 18.07
CA LYS A 223 8.24 -0.87 17.18
C LYS A 223 7.11 -0.05 16.55
N GLY A 224 6.98 -0.16 15.23
CA GLY A 224 5.86 0.37 14.47
C GLY A 224 4.58 -0.41 14.68
N ALA A 225 3.46 0.14 14.22
CA ALA A 225 2.18 -0.53 14.11
C ALA A 225 2.11 -1.43 12.87
N GLY A 226 3.17 -1.46 12.05
CA GLY A 226 3.23 -2.30 10.86
C GLY A 226 2.49 -1.66 9.71
N THR A 227 1.70 -2.44 8.97
CA THR A 227 0.91 -1.93 7.85
C THR A 227 -0.49 -1.56 8.33
N THR A 228 -0.65 -0.34 8.82
CA THR A 228 -1.93 0.21 9.26
C THR A 228 -2.31 1.46 8.48
N GLY A 229 -3.59 1.55 8.11
CA GLY A 229 -4.18 2.75 7.53
C GLY A 229 -4.77 3.65 8.62
N GLU A 230 -4.58 3.30 9.88
CA GLU A 230 -5.11 4.05 11.00
C GLU A 230 -4.04 4.97 11.56
N ARG A 231 -4.49 6.08 12.15
CA ARG A 231 -3.60 6.97 12.87
C ARG A 231 -3.04 6.26 14.09
N THR A 232 -1.72 6.21 14.21
CA THR A 232 -1.06 5.64 15.39
C THR A 232 -0.28 6.72 16.12
N ASN A 233 -0.48 6.78 17.44
CA ASN A 233 0.21 7.72 18.31
C ASN A 233 1.37 7.04 19.02
N TYR A 234 2.53 7.70 19.01
CA TYR A 234 3.72 7.21 19.66
C TYR A 234 4.24 8.22 20.68
N THR A 235 4.93 7.70 21.69
CA THR A 235 5.65 8.51 22.67
C THR A 235 6.92 7.79 23.07
N TRP A 236 8.04 8.52 23.07
CA TRP A 236 9.32 8.02 23.55
C TRP A 236 10.10 9.12 24.27
N THR A 237 10.91 8.77 25.26
CA THR A 237 11.62 9.74 26.10
C THR A 237 13.12 9.60 25.95
N ASP A 238 13.79 10.68 25.56
CA ASP A 238 15.24 10.83 25.59
C ASP A 238 15.67 11.29 26.99
N THR A 239 16.12 10.33 27.81
CA THR A 239 16.65 10.58 29.16
C THR A 239 18.10 11.05 29.15
N THR A 240 18.76 11.08 28.00
CA THR A 240 20.18 11.46 27.86
C THR A 240 20.35 12.95 27.54
N ALA A 241 19.26 13.67 27.31
CA ALA A 241 19.28 15.09 26.95
C ALA A 241 19.75 15.94 28.13
N LYS A 242 20.76 16.78 27.90
CA LYS A 242 21.34 17.65 28.94
C LYS A 242 20.52 18.95 29.08
N PRO A 243 20.43 19.51 30.31
CA PRO A 243 19.90 20.85 30.51
C PRO A 243 20.67 21.91 29.71
N ASN A 244 20.01 23.02 29.38
CA ASN A 244 20.59 24.20 28.72
C ASN A 244 21.26 23.95 27.35
N THR A 245 20.95 22.83 26.70
CA THR A 245 21.45 22.50 25.36
C THR A 245 20.32 22.64 24.33
N VAL A 246 20.65 23.20 23.17
CA VAL A 246 19.76 23.19 22.01
C VAL A 246 19.93 21.85 21.29
N TYR A 247 18.81 21.16 21.05
CA TYR A 247 18.80 19.91 20.31
C TYR A 247 17.92 19.98 19.08
N TYR A 248 18.36 19.29 18.04
CA TYR A 248 17.60 18.96 16.85
C TYR A 248 17.32 17.46 16.89
N TYR A 249 16.07 17.08 16.71
CA TYR A 249 15.65 15.69 16.67
C TYR A 249 15.22 15.33 15.26
N ARG A 250 15.67 14.18 14.79
CA ARG A 250 15.27 13.59 13.51
C ARG A 250 14.60 12.26 13.78
N ILE A 251 13.53 11.98 13.05
CA ILE A 251 12.85 10.68 13.06
C ILE A 251 13.02 10.04 11.70
N GLU A 252 13.47 8.79 11.72
CA GLU A 252 13.53 7.91 10.56
C GLU A 252 12.59 6.73 10.80
N ASP A 253 11.84 6.34 9.78
CA ASP A 253 11.22 5.03 9.76
C ASP A 253 12.17 3.96 9.20
N VAL A 254 11.90 2.73 9.61
CA VAL A 254 12.61 1.54 9.17
C VAL A 254 11.59 0.58 8.59
N SER A 255 11.82 0.12 7.37
CA SER A 255 11.00 -0.91 6.74
C SER A 255 11.28 -2.30 7.33
N HIS A 256 10.45 -3.33 7.11
CA HIS A 256 10.78 -4.70 7.56
C HIS A 256 12.02 -5.27 6.84
N ALA A 257 12.37 -4.74 5.67
CA ALA A 257 13.64 -5.04 4.99
C ALA A 257 14.84 -4.25 5.52
N GLY A 258 14.64 -3.36 6.49
CA GLY A 258 15.71 -2.56 7.09
C GLY A 258 16.09 -1.31 6.29
N ALA A 259 15.36 -0.99 5.21
CA ALA A 259 15.51 0.28 4.52
C ALA A 259 15.10 1.42 5.45
N ARG A 260 15.83 2.55 5.40
CA ARG A 260 15.58 3.70 6.27
C ARG A 260 15.17 4.89 5.45
N GLN A 261 14.16 5.61 5.92
CA GLN A 261 13.72 6.85 5.32
C GLN A 261 13.62 7.93 6.40
N GLN A 262 14.11 9.13 6.10
CA GLN A 262 13.94 10.29 6.97
C GLN A 262 12.52 10.84 6.80
N LEU A 263 11.79 10.97 7.91
CA LEU A 263 10.44 11.51 7.90
C LEU A 263 10.40 13.00 8.24
N ALA A 264 11.11 13.40 9.30
CA ALA A 264 11.11 14.79 9.74
C ALA A 264 12.34 15.13 10.59
N THR A 265 12.68 16.42 10.62
CA THR A 265 13.64 17.00 11.58
C THR A 265 13.00 18.22 12.24
N ILE A 266 13.07 18.28 13.57
CA ILE A 266 12.54 19.39 14.37
C ILE A 266 13.60 19.94 15.31
N ARG A 267 13.47 21.21 15.67
CA ARG A 267 14.24 21.83 16.76
C ARG A 267 13.43 21.74 18.05
N LEU A 268 14.05 21.33 19.15
CA LEU A 268 13.43 21.39 20.48
C LEU A 268 13.07 22.85 20.82
N SER A 269 11.80 23.11 21.14
CA SER A 269 11.31 24.44 21.52
C SER A 269 11.40 24.67 23.04
N GLY A 270 11.96 25.81 23.48
CA GLY A 270 11.91 26.29 24.87
C GLY A 270 13.26 26.29 25.63
N PHE A 271 13.24 26.79 26.88
CA PHE A 271 14.37 26.81 27.83
C PHE A 271 13.87 26.61 29.27
N ILE A 272 14.72 26.04 30.16
CA ILE A 272 14.54 26.08 31.62
C ILE A 272 15.49 27.16 32.13
N SER A 273 14.99 28.12 32.91
CA SER A 273 15.87 29.14 33.52
C SER A 273 16.87 28.48 34.47
N ALA A 274 18.03 29.12 34.71
CA ALA A 274 19.13 28.59 35.53
C ALA A 274 18.75 28.12 36.96
N ARG A 275 17.51 28.36 37.42
CA ARG A 275 16.99 27.96 38.73
C ARG A 275 16.07 26.72 38.69
N GLY A 276 16.01 25.98 37.59
CA GLY A 276 15.26 24.72 37.53
C GLY A 276 13.73 24.84 37.67
N LYS A 277 13.17 26.05 37.60
CA LYS A 277 11.72 26.29 37.65
C LYS A 277 11.15 26.41 36.24
N LEU A 278 10.03 25.73 35.99
CA LEU A 278 9.12 26.01 34.88
C LEU A 278 8.58 27.42 35.05
N THR A 279 8.93 28.33 34.13
CA THR A 279 8.33 29.67 34.09
C THR A 279 7.77 29.93 32.69
N THR A 280 6.45 29.92 32.57
CA THR A 280 5.72 30.46 31.42
C THR A 280 5.72 31.98 31.50
N ARG A 281 6.14 32.72 30.45
CA ARG A 281 5.49 33.98 30.04
C ARG A 281 5.80 34.36 28.58
N TRP A 282 4.74 34.39 27.75
CA TRP A 282 4.69 35.04 26.43
C TRP A 282 3.98 36.42 26.47
N ALA A 283 3.63 36.96 27.65
CA ALA A 283 2.66 38.06 27.76
C ALA A 283 3.18 39.44 28.25
N ASN A 284 4.49 39.67 28.43
CA ASN A 284 4.98 40.98 28.94
C ASN A 284 5.81 41.81 27.93
N LEU A 285 5.76 41.53 26.62
CA LEU A 285 6.52 42.29 25.61
C LEU A 285 5.68 43.13 24.64
N LYS A 286 4.39 43.35 24.91
CA LYS A 286 3.59 44.34 24.16
C LYS A 286 2.56 45.01 25.07
N VAL A 287 2.96 46.08 25.77
CA VAL A 287 2.34 47.41 25.94
C VAL A 287 3.31 48.14 26.90
N HIS A 288 4.22 49.01 26.46
CA HIS A 288 3.95 50.43 26.29
C HIS A 288 5.04 51.02 25.37
N ASN A 289 4.64 51.41 24.16
CA ASN A 289 5.31 52.50 23.46
C ASN A 289 4.24 53.32 22.73
N LYS A 290 3.81 54.40 23.40
CA LYS A 290 3.22 55.65 22.89
C LYS A 290 2.89 56.51 24.12
N SER A 291 3.72 57.53 24.40
CA SER A 291 3.44 58.98 24.25
C SER A 291 2.39 59.47 25.27
N SER A 292 2.51 60.56 26.03
CA SER A 292 3.30 61.81 25.98
C SER A 292 2.79 62.71 27.15
N MET A 293 3.48 63.83 27.43
CA MET A 293 3.20 64.89 28.44
C MET A 293 3.79 64.57 29.83
N GLU A 294 4.65 65.37 30.46
CA GLU A 294 4.90 66.83 30.41
C GLU A 294 6.32 67.22 29.98
#